data_AF-R7TZ38-F1
#
_entry.id   AF-R7TZ38-F1
#
_cell.length_a   1.000
_cell.length_b   1.000
_cell.length_c   1.000
_cell.angle_alpha   90.00
_cell.angle_beta   90.00
_cell.angle_gamma   90.00
#
_symmetry.space_group_name_H-M   'P 1'
#
loop_
_entity.id
_entity.type
_entity.pdbx_description
1 polymer ?
#
loop_
_entity_poly.entity_id
_entity_poly.type
_entity_poly.pdbx_seq_one_letter_code
_entity_poly.pdbx_strand_id
1 'polypeptide(L)' 'VSRVGIVIFAFVFILLTWLGTQPTTVTYTLMAQICTLIYFAFFLLMPFYTRWEKTKPVPERVTG' A
#
# COMPACT_ATOMS: atom_id res chain seq x y z
N VAL A 1 -12.12 -2.72 1.42
CA VAL A 1 -10.73 -2.98 1.85
C VAL A 1 -9.72 -2.40 0.86
N SER A 2 -9.91 -2.63 -0.45
CA SER A 2 -8.97 -2.18 -1.50
C SER A 2 -8.69 -0.67 -1.47
N ARG A 3 -9.72 0.17 -1.28
CA ARG A 3 -9.56 1.64 -1.17
C ARG A 3 -8.76 2.09 0.06
N VAL A 4 -8.90 1.40 1.19
CA VAL A 4 -8.18 1.73 2.43
C VAL A 4 -6.69 1.39 2.29
N GLY A 5 -6.38 0.25 1.68
CA GLY A 5 -5.00 -0.15 1.41
C GLY A 5 -4.27 0.86 0.51
N ILE A 6 -4.93 1.37 -0.54
CA ILE A 6 -4.34 2.38 -1.44
C ILE A 6 -4.02 3.69 -0.70
N VAL A 7 -4.88 4.12 0.24
CA VAL A 7 -4.63 5.32 1.05
C VAL A 7 -3.43 5.12 1.98
N ILE A 8 -3.34 3.96 2.63
CA ILE A 8 -2.19 3.61 3.49
C ILE A 8 -0.89 3.54 2.66
N PHE A 9 -0.95 2.94 1.48
CA PHE A 9 0.18 2.88 0.56
C PHE A 9 0.66 4.28 0.14
N ALA A 10 -0.27 5.16 -0.28
CA ALA A 10 0.06 6.53 -0.66
C ALA A 10 0.71 7.29 0.51
N PHE A 11 0.21 7.12 1.73
CA PHE A 11 0.77 7.74 2.93
C PHE A 11 2.20 7.25 3.22
N VAL A 12 2.42 5.94 3.18
CA VAL A 12 3.74 5.31 3.37
C VAL A 12 4.74 5.77 2.31
N PHE A 13 4.29 5.92 1.07
CA PHE A 13 5.13 6.39 -0.05
C PHE A 13 5.60 7.83 0.15
N ILE A 14 4.71 8.73 0.58
CA ILE A 14 5.06 10.12 0.88
C ILE A 14 6.04 10.18 2.07
N LEU A 15 5.79 9.39 3.12
CA LEU A 15 6.66 9.31 4.29
C LEU A 15 8.09 8.84 3.94
N LEU A 16 8.21 7.80 3.11
CA LEU A 16 9.50 7.29 2.62
C LEU A 16 10.24 8.32 1.76
N THR A 17 9.51 9.02 0.88
CA THR A 17 10.09 10.07 0.03
C THR A 17 10.65 11.20 0.89
N TRP A 18 9.92 11.62 1.93
CA TRP A 18 10.42 12.63 2.87
C TRP A 18 11.60 12.11 3.69
N LEU A 19 11.53 10.88 4.22
CA LEU A 19 12.64 10.27 4.97
C LEU A 19 13.92 10.14 4.13
N GLY A 20 13.80 9.92 2.82
CA GLY A 20 14.96 9.87 1.92
C GLY A 20 15.70 11.19 1.76
N THR A 21 15.07 12.33 2.12
CA THR A 21 15.70 13.65 2.11
C THR A 21 16.38 14.00 3.45
N GLN A 22 16.09 13.23 4.51
CA GLN A 22 16.61 13.48 5.85
C GLN A 22 17.96 12.77 6.06
N PRO A 23 18.85 13.33 6.90
CA PRO A 23 20.11 12.69 7.24
C PRO A 23 19.88 11.34 7.94
N THR A 24 20.70 10.35 7.62
CA THR A 24 20.61 9.00 8.19
C THR A 24 20.92 8.99 9.68
N THR A 25 19.89 9.10 10.50
CA THR A 25 19.95 8.92 11.96
C THR A 25 19.32 7.59 12.34
N VAL A 26 19.76 6.99 13.46
CA VAL A 26 19.29 5.66 13.91
C VAL A 26 17.75 5.58 13.95
N THR A 27 17.09 6.64 14.39
CA THR A 27 15.62 6.74 14.44
C THR A 27 15.00 6.73 13.04
N TYR A 28 15.54 7.52 12.10
CA TYR A 28 15.01 7.56 10.73
C TYR A 28 15.33 6.28 9.95
N THR A 29 16.46 5.63 10.21
CA THR A 29 16.79 4.34 9.59
C THR A 29 15.81 3.25 10.04
N LEU A 30 15.46 3.17 11.33
CA LEU A 30 14.45 2.24 11.83
C LEU A 30 13.06 2.52 11.23
N MET A 31 12.67 3.79 11.15
CA MET A 31 11.40 4.19 10.55
C MET A 31 11.36 3.85 9.05
N ALA A 32 12.44 4.09 8.30
CA ALA A 32 12.56 3.71 6.89
C ALA A 32 12.43 2.19 6.68
N GLN A 33 13.05 1.38 7.54
CA GLN A 33 12.96 -0.08 7.48
C GLN A 33 11.52 -0.58 7.72
N ILE A 34 10.81 0.01 8.69
CA ILE A 34 9.40 -0.33 8.95
C ILE A 34 8.52 0.10 7.78
N CYS A 35 8.70 1.33 7.26
CA CYS A 35 7.93 1.83 6.13
C CYS A 35 8.16 1.00 4.85
N THR A 36 9.40 0.59 4.58
CA THR A 36 9.70 -0.30 3.43
C THR A 36 9.08 -1.68 3.60
N LEU A 37 9.11 -2.25 4.81
CA LEU A 37 8.39 -3.50 5.10
C LEU A 37 6.89 -3.39 4.82
N ILE A 38 6.24 -2.31 5.27
CA ILE A 38 4.82 -2.07 5.04
C ILE A 38 4.54 -1.86 3.54
N TYR A 39 5.43 -1.17 2.82
CA TYR A 39 5.33 -0.97 1.37
C TYR A 39 5.31 -2.31 0.60
N PHE A 40 6.23 -3.22 0.91
CA PHE A 40 6.23 -4.55 0.29
C PHE A 40 5.08 -5.44 0.78
N ALA A 41 4.71 -5.34 2.05
CA ALA A 41 3.56 -6.04 2.60
C ALA A 41 2.26 -5.65 1.87
N PHE A 42 2.08 -4.38 1.47
CA PHE A 42 0.94 -3.95 0.68
C PHE A 42 0.79 -4.72 -0.64
N PHE A 43 1.88 -4.93 -1.37
CA PHE A 43 1.89 -5.74 -2.59
C PHE A 43 1.62 -7.23 -2.30
N LEU A 44 2.20 -7.77 -1.23
CA LEU A 44 2.02 -9.17 -0.86
C LEU A 44 0.60 -9.47 -0.36
N LEU A 45 -0.02 -8.51 0.32
CA LEU A 45 -1.39 -8.59 0.84
C LEU A 45 -2.44 -8.25 -0.23
N MET A 46 -2.06 -7.64 -1.35
CA MET A 46 -2.93 -7.37 -2.49
C MET A 46 -3.74 -8.61 -2.92
N PRO A 47 -3.15 -9.78 -3.22
CA PRO A 47 -3.92 -10.98 -3.57
C PRO A 47 -4.85 -11.50 -2.46
N PHE A 48 -4.52 -11.26 -1.18
CA PHE A 48 -5.32 -11.71 -0.05
C PHE A 48 -6.53 -10.81 0.20
N TYR A 49 -6.38 -9.48 0.15
CA TYR A 49 -7.48 -8.55 0.35
C TYR A 49 -8.44 -8.51 -0.83
N THR A 50 -7.95 -8.68 -2.07
CA THR A 50 -8.81 -8.69 -3.26
C THR A 50 -9.64 -9.97 -3.37
N ARG A 51 -9.20 -11.11 -2.81
CA ARG A 51 -9.98 -12.36 -2.77
C ARG A 51 -11.16 -12.33 -1.80
N TRP A 52 -11.08 -11.54 -0.72
CA TRP A 52 -12.17 -11.43 0.27
C TRP A 52 -13.19 -10.34 -0.06
N GLU A 53 -12.92 -9.50 -1.07
CA GLU A 53 -13.88 -8.52 -1.55
C GLU A 53 -14.91 -9.18 -2.48
N LYS A 54 -16.17 -9.22 -2.05
CA LYS A 54 -17.28 -9.61 -2.92
C LYS A 54 -17.38 -8.59 -4.07
N THR A 55 -16.93 -8.98 -5.25
CA THR A 55 -17.09 -8.21 -6.48
C THR A 55 -18.58 -8.00 -6.75
N LYS A 56 -18.99 -6.74 -6.98
CA LYS A 56 -20.30 -6.45 -7.55
C LYS A 56 -20.34 -7.04 -8.97
N PRO A 57 -21.48 -7.60 -9.42
CA PRO A 57 -21.61 -8.16 -10.76
C PRO A 57 -21.27 -7.08 -11.79
N VAL A 58 -20.51 -7.48 -12.81
CA VAL A 58 -20.11 -6.62 -13.92
C VAL A 58 -21.40 -6.15 -14.62
N PRO A 59 -21.58 -4.85 -14.89
CA PRO A 59 -22.76 -4.37 -15.60
C PRO A 59 -22.84 -4.99 -17.00
N GLU A 60 -24.04 -5.40 -17.40
CA GLU A 60 -24.44 -6.19 -18.59
C GLU A 60 -24.10 -5.55 -19.96
N ARG A 61 -23.36 -4.45 -19.96
CA ARG A 61 -22.94 -3.70 -21.16
C ARG A 61 -21.68 -4.24 -21.84
N VAL A 62 -21.18 -5.40 -21.41
CA VAL A 62 -20.00 -6.09 -21.98
C VAL A 62 -20.28 -7.53 -22.42
N THR A 63 -21.53 -7.98 -22.32
CA THR A 63 -22.05 -9.20 -22.96
C THR A 63 -22.76 -8.80 -24.25
N GLY A 64 -21.97 -8.40 -25.25
CA GLY A 64 -22.42 -8.35 -26.63
C GLY A 64 -22.37 -9.73 -27.26
#